data_AF-A0A7J4TSL0-F1
#
_entry.id   AF-A0A7J4TSL0-F1
#
_cell.length_a   1.000
_cell.length_b   1.000
_cell.length_c   1.000
_cell.angle_alpha   90.00
_cell.angle_beta   90.00
_cell.angle_gamma   90.00
#
_symmetry.space_group_name_H-M   'P 1'
#
loop_
_entity.id
_entity.type
_entity.pdbx_description
1 polymer ?
#
loop_
_entity_poly.entity_id
_entity_poly.type
_entity_poly.pdbx_seq_one_letter_code
_entity_poly.pdbx_strand_id
1 'polypeptide(L)'
;MTEVNPTPKKLAKYYATMTEIYTDFEKKPVGEQSLTRIMMGTVKAAVEHAGATFGEEAFPIIRALMYLDGLVIRTHPDALLIQSMGPFLEEFKTKLEI
;
A
#
# COMPACT_ATOMS: atom_id res chain seq x y z
N MET A 1 9.21 5.58 -13.61
CA MET A 1 10.19 6.23 -12.71
C MET A 1 10.20 7.71 -13.01
N THR A 2 10.18 8.56 -12.00
CA THR A 2 10.11 10.02 -12.18
C THR A 2 11.47 10.59 -12.54
N GLU A 3 11.52 11.54 -13.48
CA GLU A 3 12.77 12.20 -13.88
C GLU A 3 13.27 13.22 -12.84
N VAL A 4 12.43 13.56 -11.84
CA VAL A 4 12.73 14.59 -10.85
C VAL A 4 12.98 13.95 -9.48
N ASN A 5 14.17 14.18 -8.93
CA ASN A 5 14.49 13.81 -7.56
C ASN A 5 13.79 14.78 -6.58
N PRO A 6 13.04 14.28 -5.59
CA PRO A 6 12.41 15.13 -4.58
C PRO A 6 13.46 15.86 -3.75
N THR A 7 13.18 17.11 -3.39
CA THR A 7 14.06 17.87 -2.49
C THR A 7 14.10 17.24 -1.10
N PRO A 8 15.15 17.46 -0.29
CA PRO A 8 15.22 16.90 1.06
C PRO A 8 14.00 17.22 1.94
N LYS A 9 13.45 18.43 1.81
CA LYS A 9 12.22 18.85 2.52
C LYS A 9 10.99 18.06 2.06
N LYS A 10 10.84 17.83 0.75
CA LYS A 10 9.76 17.03 0.17
C LYS A 10 9.86 15.57 0.58
N LEU A 11 11.08 15.04 0.59
CA LEU A 11 11.36 13.68 1.01
C LEU A 11 11.08 13.47 2.51
N ALA A 12 11.48 14.40 3.36
CA ALA A 12 11.15 14.37 4.79
C ALA A 12 9.63 14.39 5.02
N LYS A 13 8.89 15.22 4.27
CA LYS A 13 7.43 15.26 4.32
C LYS A 13 6.80 13.93 3.87
N TYR A 14 7.30 13.36 2.78
CA TYR A 14 6.88 12.04 2.30
C TYR A 14 7.03 10.97 3.39
N TYR A 15 8.20 10.85 4.02
CA TYR A 15 8.41 9.85 5.08
C TYR A 15 7.54 10.09 6.32
N ALA A 16 7.34 11.35 6.72
CA ALA A 16 6.44 11.67 7.82
C ALA A 16 4.99 11.22 7.52
N THR A 17 4.47 11.57 6.34
CA THR A 17 3.13 11.17 5.91
C THR A 17 2.99 9.66 5.75
N MET A 18 4.01 8.97 5.24
CA MET A 18 4.01 7.50 5.17
C MET A 18 3.96 6.87 6.56
N THR A 19 4.70 7.41 7.53
CA THR A 19 4.66 6.94 8.92
C THR A 19 3.24 7.06 9.50
N GLU A 20 2.58 8.20 9.27
CA GLU A 20 1.19 8.43 9.70
C GLU A 20 0.21 7.47 9.03
N ILE A 21 0.33 7.26 7.71
CA ILE A 21 -0.55 6.36 6.95
C ILE A 21 -0.48 4.93 7.51
N TYR A 22 0.72 4.43 7.77
CA TYR A 22 0.93 3.04 8.21
C TYR A 22 0.89 2.86 9.74
N THR A 23 0.58 3.92 10.50
CA THR A 23 0.48 3.83 11.96
C THR A 23 -0.60 2.82 12.38
N ASP A 24 -0.20 1.81 13.16
CA ASP A 24 -1.04 0.71 13.66
C ASP A 24 -1.75 -0.15 12.59
N PHE A 25 -1.34 -0.03 11.33
CA PHE A 25 -1.97 -0.73 10.22
C PHE A 25 -1.95 -2.25 10.37
N GLU A 26 -0.84 -2.81 10.87
CA GLU A 26 -0.69 -4.25 11.09
C GLU A 26 -1.56 -4.81 12.24
N LYS A 27 -2.18 -3.94 13.04
CA LYS A 27 -2.93 -4.31 14.25
C LYS A 27 -4.44 -4.21 14.08
N LYS A 28 -4.91 -3.67 12.95
CA LYS A 28 -6.34 -3.38 12.72
C LYS A 28 -6.97 -4.37 11.75
N PRO A 29 -8.18 -4.88 12.06
CA PRO A 29 -8.95 -5.69 11.12
C PRO A 29 -9.28 -4.91 9.85
N VAL A 30 -9.43 -5.62 8.73
CA VAL A 30 -9.75 -4.99 7.44
C VAL A 30 -11.10 -4.26 7.45
N GLY A 31 -12.05 -4.72 8.28
CA GLY A 31 -13.34 -4.06 8.48
C GLY A 31 -13.24 -2.71 9.21
N GLU A 32 -12.19 -2.49 10.01
CA GLU A 32 -11.92 -1.22 10.69
C GLU A 32 -11.04 -0.30 9.83
N GLN A 33 -10.04 -0.88 9.16
CA GLN A 33 -9.11 -0.15 8.31
C GLN A 33 -8.88 -0.90 7.00
N SER A 34 -9.56 -0.44 5.96
CA SER A 34 -9.43 -0.97 4.59
C SER A 34 -8.04 -0.69 3.99
N LEU A 35 -7.44 -1.69 3.35
CA LEU A 35 -6.19 -1.53 2.60
C LEU A 35 -6.34 -0.53 1.45
N THR A 36 -7.52 -0.45 0.84
CA THR A 36 -7.80 0.54 -0.22
C THR A 36 -7.56 1.96 0.27
N ARG A 37 -7.97 2.27 1.50
CA ARG A 37 -7.75 3.60 2.10
C ARG A 37 -6.26 3.89 2.30
N ILE A 38 -5.51 2.91 2.80
CA ILE A 38 -4.06 2.99 2.99
C ILE A 38 -3.32 3.15 1.67
N MET A 39 -3.71 2.38 0.65
CA MET A 39 -3.12 2.42 -0.69
C MET A 39 -3.39 3.76 -1.38
N MET A 40 -4.61 4.30 -1.28
CA MET A 40 -4.92 5.64 -1.80
C MET A 40 -4.12 6.73 -1.09
N GLY A 41 -3.96 6.64 0.23
CA GLY A 41 -3.10 7.55 0.99
C GLY A 41 -1.63 7.47 0.53
N THR A 42 -1.13 6.25 0.33
CA THR A 42 0.24 5.99 -0.15
C THR A 42 0.47 6.58 -1.53
N VAL A 43 -0.43 6.32 -2.49
CA VAL A 43 -0.36 6.88 -3.85
C VAL A 43 -0.38 8.40 -3.79
N LYS A 44 -1.30 8.98 -3.01
CA LYS A 44 -1.39 10.45 -2.86
C LYS A 44 -0.11 11.05 -2.30
N ALA A 45 0.46 10.48 -1.23
CA ALA A 45 1.71 10.94 -0.64
C ALA A 45 2.88 10.84 -1.64
N ALA A 46 2.94 9.74 -2.40
CA ALA A 46 3.96 9.55 -3.43
C ALA A 46 3.86 10.62 -4.55
N VAL A 47 2.66 10.89 -5.06
CA VAL A 47 2.44 11.93 -6.08
C VAL A 47 2.75 13.32 -5.53
N GLU A 48 2.14 13.69 -4.40
CA GLU A 48 2.18 15.06 -3.88
C GLU A 48 3.53 15.45 -3.25
N HIS A 49 4.22 14.49 -2.62
CA HIS A 49 5.44 14.78 -1.86
C HIS A 49 6.69 14.29 -2.57
N ALA A 50 6.66 13.14 -3.23
CA ALA A 50 7.81 12.61 -3.97
C ALA A 50 7.79 12.95 -5.47
N GLY A 51 6.67 13.44 -6.01
CA GLY A 51 6.51 13.71 -7.44
C GLY A 51 6.30 12.46 -8.29
N ALA A 52 5.93 11.33 -7.66
CA ALA A 52 5.73 10.04 -8.29
C ALA A 52 4.74 10.11 -9.46
N THR A 53 5.07 9.44 -10.56
CA THR A 53 4.15 9.16 -11.66
C THR A 53 3.88 7.66 -11.68
N PHE A 54 2.60 7.30 -11.75
CA PHE A 54 2.15 5.92 -11.90
C PHE A 54 1.72 5.75 -13.36
N GLY A 55 2.39 4.88 -14.09
CA GLY A 55 2.00 4.53 -15.45
C GLY A 55 0.76 3.65 -15.47
N GLU A 56 0.22 3.41 -16.66
CA GLU A 56 -1.00 2.63 -16.82
C GLU A 56 -0.85 1.19 -16.30
N GLU A 57 0.37 0.66 -16.32
CA GLU A 57 0.74 -0.66 -15.81
C GLU A 57 0.50 -0.86 -14.32
N ALA A 58 0.45 0.22 -13.52
CA ALA A 58 0.19 0.13 -12.09
C ALA A 58 -1.31 -0.06 -11.77
N PHE A 59 -2.22 0.41 -12.64
CA PHE A 59 -3.66 0.36 -12.37
C PHE A 59 -4.22 -1.05 -12.21
N PRO A 60 -3.88 -2.05 -13.05
CA PRO A 60 -4.34 -3.42 -12.86
C PRO A 60 -3.96 -3.99 -11.49
N ILE A 61 -2.74 -3.71 -11.01
CA ILE A 61 -2.23 -4.18 -9.71
C ILE A 61 -3.04 -3.53 -8.57
N ILE A 62 -3.17 -2.21 -8.60
CA ILE A 62 -3.95 -1.45 -7.61
C ILE A 62 -5.39 -1.96 -7.56
N ARG A 63 -6.01 -2.17 -8.73
CA ARG A 63 -7.38 -2.67 -8.83
C ARG A 63 -7.54 -4.08 -8.25
N ALA A 64 -6.59 -4.98 -8.54
CA ALA A 64 -6.62 -6.34 -8.00
C ALA A 64 -6.55 -6.33 -6.47
N LEU A 65 -5.66 -5.51 -5.88
CA LEU A 65 -5.54 -5.35 -4.44
C LEU A 65 -6.80 -4.75 -3.80
N MET A 66 -7.42 -3.76 -4.44
CA MET A 66 -8.70 -3.19 -3.99
C MET A 66 -9.85 -4.21 -4.00
N TYR A 67 -9.90 -5.08 -5.01
CA TYR A 67 -10.93 -6.12 -5.07
C TYR A 67 -10.75 -7.17 -3.97
N LEU A 68 -9.51 -7.58 -3.70
CA LEU A 68 -9.18 -8.48 -2.61
C LEU A 68 -9.61 -7.88 -1.27
N ASP A 69 -9.23 -6.63 -1.00
CA ASP A 69 -9.65 -5.88 0.18
C ASP A 69 -11.18 -5.85 0.33
N GLY A 70 -11.90 -5.49 -0.74
CA GLY A 70 -13.37 -5.47 -0.75
C GLY A 70 -14.03 -6.83 -0.54
N LEU A 71 -13.41 -7.93 -1.00
CA LEU A 71 -13.92 -9.28 -0.78
C LEU A 71 -13.76 -9.72 0.69
N VAL A 72 -12.61 -9.45 1.29
CA VAL A 72 -12.33 -9.82 2.68
C VAL A 72 -13.20 -9.00 3.64
N ILE A 73 -13.39 -7.69 3.39
CA ILE A 73 -14.32 -6.85 4.17
C ILE A 73 -15.74 -7.45 4.23
N ARG A 74 -16.22 -8.06 3.14
CA ARG A 74 -17.57 -8.65 3.08
C ARG A 74 -17.68 -10.05 3.68
N THR A 75 -16.58 -10.79 3.77
CA THR A 75 -16.62 -12.23 4.12
C THR A 75 -15.96 -12.53 5.46
N HIS A 76 -14.87 -11.85 5.80
CA HIS A 76 -14.06 -12.03 7.01
C HIS A 76 -13.54 -10.66 7.50
N PRO A 77 -14.42 -9.74 7.94
CA PRO A 77 -14.05 -8.36 8.29
C PRO A 77 -13.09 -8.25 9.49
N ASP A 78 -13.01 -9.29 10.31
CA ASP A 78 -12.15 -9.44 11.47
C ASP A 78 -10.71 -9.89 11.12
N ALA A 79 -10.45 -10.24 9.85
CA ALA A 79 -9.13 -10.66 9.41
C ALA A 79 -8.10 -9.52 9.44
N LEU A 80 -6.92 -9.81 9.98
CA LEU A 80 -5.71 -8.99 9.86
C LEU A 80 -5.03 -9.28 8.52
N LEU A 81 -5.56 -8.69 7.46
CA LEU A 81 -5.26 -9.10 6.08
C LEU A 81 -3.76 -9.03 5.73
N ILE A 82 -3.01 -8.05 6.22
CA ILE A 82 -1.55 -7.98 6.01
C ILE A 82 -0.80 -9.14 6.67
N GLN A 83 -1.20 -9.52 7.88
CA GLN A 83 -0.58 -10.66 8.55
C GLN A 83 -0.90 -11.95 7.80
N SER A 84 -2.14 -12.09 7.32
CA SER A 84 -2.55 -13.22 6.48
C SER A 84 -1.80 -13.29 5.14
N MET A 85 -1.38 -12.15 4.59
CA MET A 85 -0.57 -12.10 3.36
C MET A 85 0.89 -12.51 3.59
N GLY A 86 1.40 -12.45 4.82
CA GLY A 86 2.81 -12.71 5.16
C GLY A 86 3.39 -13.99 4.53
N PRO A 87 2.78 -15.16 4.70
CA PRO A 87 3.27 -16.41 4.10
C PRO A 87 3.39 -16.37 2.58
N PHE A 88 2.44 -15.72 1.90
CA PHE A 88 2.44 -15.61 0.43
C PHE A 88 3.50 -14.62 -0.06
N LEU A 89 3.78 -13.56 0.70
CA LEU A 89 4.85 -12.61 0.40
C LEU A 89 6.22 -13.25 0.59
N GLU A 90 6.41 -14.05 1.63
CA GLU A 90 7.65 -14.81 1.84
C GLU A 90 7.82 -15.88 0.76
N GLU A 91 6.75 -16.59 0.38
CA GLU A 91 6.78 -17.52 -0.74
C GLU A 91 7.16 -16.81 -2.05
N PHE A 92 6.55 -15.66 -2.35
CA PHE A 92 6.88 -14.84 -3.51
C PHE A 92 8.37 -14.43 -3.50
N LYS A 93 8.90 -13.98 -2.35
CA LYS A 93 10.28 -13.54 -2.22
C LYS A 93 11.31 -14.67 -2.33
N THR A 94 10.96 -15.87 -1.87
CA THR A 94 11.91 -16.99 -1.75
C THR A 94 11.84 -17.97 -2.92
N LYS A 95 10.69 -18.09 -3.60
CA LYS A 95 10.48 -19.09 -4.66
C LYS A 95 10.47 -18.53 -6.07
N LEU A 96 10.40 -17.21 -6.24
CA LEU A 96 10.66 -16.60 -7.55
C LEU A 96 12.17 -16.39 -7.69
N GLU A 97 12.80 -17.21 -8.51
CA GLU A 97 14.16 -16.99 -9.02
C GLU A 97 14.16 -15.80 -10.00
N ILE A 98 14.00 -14.58 -9.48
CA ILE A 98 14.17 -13.33 -10.25
C ILE A 98 15.31 -12.52 -9.63
#